data_AF-A0A846E0K7-F1
#
_entry.id   AF-A0A846E0K7-F1
#
_cell.length_a   1.000
_cell.length_b   1.000
_cell.length_c   1.000
_cell.angle_alpha   90.00
_cell.angle_beta   90.00
_cell.angle_gamma   90.00
#
_symmetry.space_group_name_H-M   'P 1'
#
loop_
_entity.id
_entity.type
_entity.pdbx_description
1 polymer ?
#
loop_
_entity_poly.entity_id
_entity_poly.type
_entity_poly.pdbx_seq_one_letter_code
_entity_poly.pdbx_strand_id
1 'polypeptide(L)' 'MNTPQTSEAALFLSNLKNGIWFFGISSWVFGITDRTLATLADGYLSAIDIAQLFTASFFFMGWLFLKPARKI' A
#
# COMPACT_ATOMS: atom_id res chain seq x y z
N MET A 1 0.96 15.25 37.16
CA MET A 1 -0.19 14.45 36.67
C MET A 1 -0.44 14.91 35.24
N ASN A 2 0.22 14.26 34.27
CA ASN A 2 0.41 14.79 32.91
C ASN A 2 -0.01 13.71 31.88
N THR A 3 -1.31 13.48 31.74
CA THR A 3 -1.87 12.37 30.93
C THR A 3 -2.75 12.72 29.72
N PRO A 4 -3.01 13.98 29.30
CA PRO A 4 -3.80 14.23 28.08
C PRO A 4 -2.99 14.19 26.78
N GLN A 5 -1.72 14.65 26.77
CA GLN A 5 -0.96 14.83 25.52
C GLN A 5 -0.54 13.52 24.82
N THR A 6 -0.28 12.46 25.59
CA THR A 6 0.02 11.13 25.03
C THR A 6 -1.18 10.50 24.33
N SER A 7 -2.42 10.88 24.71
CA SER A 7 -3.65 10.35 24.12
C SER A 7 -3.92 10.94 22.73
N GLU A 8 -3.76 12.26 22.57
CA GLU A 8 -3.94 12.93 21.27
C GLU A 8 -2.88 12.52 20.25
N ALA A 9 -1.61 12.42 20.67
CA ALA A 9 -0.53 11.95 19.82
C ALA A 9 -0.74 10.49 19.37
N ALA A 10 -1.24 9.62 20.26
CA ALA A 10 -1.55 8.24 19.92
C ALA A 10 -2.73 8.11 18.93
N LEU A 11 -3.77 8.94 19.10
CA LEU A 11 -4.89 9.02 18.16
C LEU A 11 -4.46 9.55 16.79
N PHE A 12 -3.65 10.61 16.76
CA PHE A 12 -3.08 11.14 15.52
C PHE A 12 -2.25 10.08 14.80
N LEU A 13 -1.38 9.38 15.52
CA LEU A 13 -0.55 8.32 14.95
C LEU A 13 -1.40 7.16 14.42
N SER A 14 -2.49 6.80 15.11
CA SER A 14 -3.42 5.77 14.62
C SER A 14 -4.11 6.18 13.32
N ASN A 15 -4.59 7.43 13.24
CA ASN A 15 -5.20 7.97 12.04
C ASN A 15 -4.20 8.09 10.88
N LEU A 16 -2.98 8.56 11.15
CA LEU A 16 -1.91 8.66 10.15
C LEU A 16 -1.54 7.28 9.59
N LYS A 17 -1.38 6.26 10.44
CA LYS A 17 -1.11 4.89 10.00
C LYS A 17 -2.22 4.34 9.10
N ASN A 18 -3.48 4.60 9.43
CA ASN A 18 -4.61 4.23 8.57
C ASN A 18 -4.60 5.00 7.24
N GLY A 19 -4.29 6.29 7.27
CA GLY A 19 -4.14 7.13 6.08
C GLY A 19 -3.03 6.62 5.15
N ILE A 20 -1.84 6.36 5.69
CA ILE A 20 -0.70 5.78 4.94
C ILE A 20 -1.08 4.42 4.37
N TRP A 21 -1.74 3.57 5.15
CA TRP A 21 -2.15 2.25 4.67
C TRP A 21 -3.11 2.35 3.48
N PHE A 22 -4.13 3.22 3.58
CA PHE A 22 -5.10 3.45 2.51
C PHE A 22 -4.44 4.08 1.27
N PHE A 23 -3.60 5.09 1.46
CA PHE A 23 -2.87 5.72 0.37
C PHE A 23 -1.92 4.75 -0.32
N GLY A 24 -1.28 3.87 0.45
CA GLY A 24 -0.46 2.79 -0.06
C GLY A 24 -1.26 1.84 -0.95
N ILE A 25 -2.49 1.45 -0.56
CA ILE A 25 -3.36 0.62 -1.41
C ILE A 25 -3.60 1.29 -2.76
N SER A 26 -3.99 2.56 -2.76
CA SER A 26 -4.23 3.32 -3.99
C SER A 26 -2.97 3.42 -4.84
N SER A 27 -1.81 3.65 -4.23
CA SER A 27 -0.52 3.71 -4.91
C SER A 27 -0.14 2.37 -5.56
N TRP A 28 -0.35 1.24 -4.86
CA TRP A 28 -0.10 -0.09 -5.41
C TRP A 28 -1.02 -0.40 -6.60
N VAL A 29 -2.32 -0.15 -6.46
CA VAL A 29 -3.29 -0.36 -7.55
C VAL A 29 -2.94 0.51 -8.76
N PHE A 30 -2.63 1.78 -8.53
CA PHE A 30 -2.23 2.70 -9.59
C PHE A 30 -0.94 2.25 -10.28
N GLY A 31 0.10 1.90 -9.53
CA GLY A 31 1.39 1.46 -10.09
C GLY A 31 1.31 0.13 -10.86
N ILE A 32 0.50 -0.82 -10.39
CA ILE A 32 0.25 -2.07 -11.11
C ILE A 32 -0.52 -1.77 -12.41
N THR A 33 -1.53 -0.91 -12.36
CA THR A 33 -2.34 -0.54 -13.52
C THR A 33 -1.50 0.18 -14.57
N ASP A 34 -0.67 1.15 -14.16
CA ASP A 34 0.24 1.88 -15.05
C ASP A 34 1.18 0.94 -15.81
N ARG A 35 1.86 0.04 -15.10
CA ARG A 35 2.74 -0.96 -15.74
C ARG A 35 1.99 -1.93 -16.64
N THR A 36 0.77 -2.31 -16.25
CA THR A 36 -0.08 -3.18 -17.09
C THR A 36 -0.49 -2.46 -18.37
N LEU A 37 -0.84 -1.17 -18.30
CA LEU A 37 -1.21 -0.37 -19.47
C LEU A 37 -0.02 -0.10 -20.38
N ALA A 38 1.17 0.17 -19.83
CA ALA A 38 2.39 0.36 -20.60
C ALA A 38 2.74 -0.91 -21.40
N THR A 39 2.73 -2.07 -20.74
CA THR A 39 3.04 -3.36 -21.38
C THR A 39 1.97 -3.79 -22.40
N LEU A 40 0.70 -3.43 -22.16
CA LEU A 40 -0.38 -3.62 -23.13
C LEU A 40 -0.23 -2.69 -24.35
N ALA A 41 0.17 -1.44 -24.14
CA ALA A 41 0.40 -0.47 -25.20
C ALA A 41 1.62 -0.84 -26.07
N ASP A 42 2.66 -1.40 -25.46
CA ASP A 42 3.83 -1.93 -26.16
C ASP A 42 3.53 -3.22 -26.94
N GLY A 43 2.37 -3.85 -26.73
CA GLY A 43 1.89 -5.02 -27.47
C GLY A 43 2.68 -6.30 -27.21
N TYR A 44 3.64 -6.26 -26.29
CA TYR A 44 4.51 -7.38 -25.94
C TYR A 44 4.66 -7.48 -24.42
N LEU A 45 4.11 -8.56 -23.86
CA LEU A 45 4.33 -8.92 -22.46
C LEU A 45 5.63 -9.72 -22.37
N SER A 46 6.70 -9.07 -21.93
CA SER A 46 7.96 -9.75 -21.69
C SER A 46 7.87 -10.62 -20.43
N ALA A 47 8.66 -11.69 -20.38
CA ALA A 47 8.77 -12.52 -19.17
C ALA A 47 9.19 -11.71 -17.93
N ILE A 48 9.96 -10.64 -18.14
CA ILE A 48 10.37 -9.74 -17.06
C ILE A 48 9.20 -8.90 -16.52
N ASP A 49 8.30 -8.46 -17.40
CA ASP A 49 7.12 -7.68 -17.02
C ASP A 49 6.18 -8.53 -16.18
N ILE A 50 5.99 -9.79 -16.58
CA ILE A 50 5.20 -10.77 -15.83
C ILE A 50 5.80 -10.99 -14.44
N ALA A 51 7.12 -11.19 -14.34
CA ALA A 51 7.80 -11.36 -13.06
C ALA A 51 7.67 -10.10 -12.17
N GLN A 52 7.75 -8.91 -12.75
CA GLN A 52 7.59 -7.65 -12.04
C GLN A 52 6.14 -7.43 -11.56
N LEU A 53 5.15 -7.71 -12.42
CA LEU A 53 3.73 -7.68 -12.07
C LEU A 53 3.41 -8.65 -10.94
N PHE A 54 3.94 -9.87 -11.01
CA PHE A 54 3.80 -10.86 -9.95
C PHE A 54 4.43 -10.40 -8.63
N THR A 55 5.66 -9.89 -8.69
CA THR A 55 6.36 -9.39 -7.50
C THR A 55 5.65 -8.19 -6.89
N ALA A 56 5.20 -7.24 -7.70
CA ALA A 56 4.42 -6.09 -7.26
C ALA A 56 3.10 -6.54 -6.61
N SER A 57 2.42 -7.51 -7.20
CA SER A 57 1.19 -8.08 -6.66
C SER A 57 1.43 -8.81 -5.33
N PHE A 58 2.54 -9.57 -5.21
CA PHE A 58 2.93 -10.24 -3.97
C PHE A 58 3.19 -9.24 -2.84
N PHE A 59 3.95 -8.16 -3.13
CA PHE A 59 4.19 -7.09 -2.16
C PHE A 59 2.94 -6.30 -1.82
N PHE A 60 2.05 -6.07 -2.80
CA PHE A 60 0.75 -5.48 -2.55
C PHE A 60 -0.09 -6.35 -1.60
N MET A 61 -0.06 -7.67 -1.77
CA MET A 61 -0.72 -8.60 -0.84
C MET A 61 -0.13 -8.47 0.56
N GLY A 62 1.21 -8.44 0.68
CA GLY A 62 1.90 -8.17 1.95
C GLY A 62 1.48 -6.83 2.57
N TRP A 63 1.31 -5.78 1.77
CA TRP A 63 0.82 -4.48 2.21
C TRP A 63 -0.61 -4.53 2.73
N LEU A 64 -1.50 -5.30 2.09
CA LEU A 64 -2.86 -5.53 2.58
C LEU A 64 -2.86 -6.24 3.94
N PHE A 65 -1.95 -7.19 4.16
CA PHE A 65 -1.79 -7.86 5.45
C PHE A 65 -1.21 -6.96 6.55
N LEU A 66 -0.42 -5.94 6.18
CA LEU A 66 0.10 -4.90 7.10
C LEU A 66 -0.98 -3.91 7.58
N LYS A 67 -2.27 -4.22 7.37
CA LYS A 67 -3.39 -3.44 7.87
C LYS A 67 -3.16 -3.07 9.34
N PRO A 68 -3.22 -1.78 9.70
CA PRO A 68 -3.07 -1.35 11.08
C PRO A 68 -4.14 -2.03 11.95
N ALA A 69 -3.75 -3.04 12.72
CA ALA A 69 -4.63 -3.62 13.71
C ALA A 69 -4.92 -2.56 14.77
N ARG A 70 -6.20 -2.31 15.04
CA ARG A 70 -6.60 -1.52 16.21
C ARG A 70 -6.13 -2.29 17.44
N LYS A 71 -5.09 -1.80 18.13
CA LYS A 71 -4.88 -2.16 19.52
C LYS A 71 -6.08 -1.57 20.27
N ILE A 72 -7.00 -2.46 20.65
CA ILE A 72 -8.08 -2.17 21.59
C ILE A 72 -7.45 -1.85 22.94
#